data_AF-A0A553AA99-F1
#
_entry.id   AF-A0A553AA99-F1
#
_cell.length_a   1.000
_cell.length_b   1.000
_cell.length_c   1.000
_cell.angle_alpha   90.00
_cell.angle_beta   90.00
_cell.angle_gamma   90.00
#
_symmetry.space_group_name_H-M   'P 1'
#
loop_
_entity.id
_entity.type
_entity.pdbx_description
1 polymer ?
#
loop_
_entity_poly.entity_id
_entity_poly.type
_entity_poly.pdbx_seq_one_letter_code
_entity_poly.pdbx_strand_id
1 'polypeptide(L)'
;MKTLIIVLSVFLAVNSLAKAQEVPQPPQKEAQKATYTCPMHPNEVSSDPGKCTKCGMEMVKTTEKKYKHAVKGSQAGVEIVTKYVCKMDSTTSDKPGKCPKCGMEMIKKEGDKK
;
A
#
# COMPACT_ATOMS: atom_id res chain seq x y z
N MET A 1 55.64 5.71 38.80
CA MET A 1 55.34 4.93 37.57
C MET A 1 54.43 3.73 37.82
N LYS A 2 54.67 2.90 38.85
CA LYS A 2 53.75 1.81 39.24
C LYS A 2 52.33 2.30 39.62
N THR A 3 52.23 3.43 40.31
CA THR A 3 50.94 4.01 40.75
C THR A 3 50.07 4.54 39.61
N LEU A 4 50.67 5.05 38.53
CA LEU A 4 49.95 5.49 37.32
C LEU A 4 49.32 4.32 36.54
N ILE A 5 49.98 3.16 36.54
CA ILE A 5 49.47 1.95 35.86
C ILE A 5 48.23 1.41 36.58
N ILE A 6 48.20 1.46 37.92
CA ILE A 6 47.08 0.96 38.73
C ILE A 6 45.82 1.80 38.53
N VAL A 7 45.94 3.13 38.44
CA VAL A 7 44.78 4.03 38.23
C VAL A 7 44.18 3.86 36.83
N LEU A 8 45.01 3.58 35.82
CA LEU A 8 44.58 3.41 34.43
C LEU A 8 43.85 2.07 34.20
N SER A 9 44.23 1.01 34.93
CA SER A 9 43.51 -0.28 34.91
C SER A 9 42.15 -0.23 35.62
N VAL A 10 42.00 0.58 36.68
CA VAL A 10 40.73 0.72 37.39
C VAL A 10 39.71 1.53 36.58
N PHE A 11 40.15 2.54 35.82
CA PHE A 11 39.28 3.38 35.00
C PHE A 11 38.68 2.64 33.78
N LEU A 12 39.39 1.62 33.24
CA LEU A 12 38.90 0.80 32.14
C LEU A 12 37.81 -0.21 32.54
N ALA A 13 37.75 -0.60 33.82
CA ALA A 13 36.73 -1.54 34.31
C ALA A 13 35.35 -0.89 34.55
N VAL A 14 35.28 0.45 34.72
CA VAL A 14 34.01 1.15 35.03
C VAL A 14 33.18 1.45 33.77
N ASN A 15 33.81 1.58 32.60
CA ASN A 15 33.11 1.89 31.35
C ASN A 15 32.39 0.70 30.70
N SER A 16 32.53 -0.51 31.24
CA SER A 16 31.96 -1.73 30.65
C SER A 16 30.60 -2.16 31.23
N LEU A 17 29.91 -1.30 32.01
CA LEU A 17 28.58 -1.63 32.58
C LEU A 17 27.41 -0.86 31.93
N ALA A 18 27.61 -0.10 30.85
CA ALA A 18 26.55 0.69 30.21
C ALA A 18 26.10 0.15 28.83
N LYS A 19 26.02 -1.17 28.64
CA LYS A 19 25.44 -1.78 27.42
C LYS A 19 24.65 -3.06 27.71
N ALA A 20 23.85 -3.10 28.78
CA ALA A 20 22.91 -4.20 29.00
C ALA A 20 21.65 -3.74 29.73
N GLN A 21 20.90 -2.83 29.10
CA GLN A 21 19.45 -2.70 29.32
C GLN A 21 18.84 -1.86 28.20
N GLU A 22 18.98 -2.32 26.96
CA GLU A 22 17.80 -2.24 26.10
C GLU A 22 16.91 -3.39 26.57
N VAL A 23 15.94 -3.06 27.42
CA VAL A 23 14.77 -3.92 27.61
C VAL A 23 14.36 -4.36 26.21
N PRO A 24 14.36 -5.66 25.89
CA PRO A 24 13.69 -6.13 24.70
C PRO A 24 12.25 -5.70 24.88
N GLN A 25 11.89 -4.57 24.26
CA GLN A 25 10.50 -4.22 24.11
C GLN A 25 9.92 -5.45 23.41
N PRO A 26 8.83 -6.07 23.93
CA PRO A 26 8.10 -7.04 23.15
C PRO A 26 7.89 -6.37 21.79
N PRO A 27 8.10 -7.06 20.66
CA PRO A 27 7.92 -6.46 19.35
C PRO A 27 6.60 -5.75 19.42
N GLN A 28 6.65 -4.41 19.44
CA GLN A 28 5.45 -3.60 19.45
C GLN A 28 4.84 -3.96 18.12
N LYS A 29 3.91 -4.91 18.16
CA LYS A 29 3.08 -5.31 17.05
C LYS A 29 2.42 -4.00 16.71
N GLU A 30 2.99 -3.31 15.73
CA GLU A 30 2.55 -2.00 15.26
C GLU A 30 1.04 -2.15 15.19
N ALA A 31 0.34 -1.51 16.14
CA ALA A 31 -1.09 -1.59 16.22
C ALA A 31 -1.54 -0.87 14.95
N GLN A 32 -1.70 -1.64 13.88
CA GLN A 32 -2.12 -1.16 12.58
C GLN A 32 -3.37 -0.36 12.87
N LYS A 33 -3.26 0.98 12.82
CA LYS A 33 -4.36 1.88 13.09
C LYS A 33 -5.39 1.59 12.01
N ALA A 34 -6.36 0.76 12.36
CA ALA A 34 -7.43 0.40 11.48
C ALA A 34 -8.36 1.59 11.42
N THR A 35 -8.39 2.27 10.28
CA THR A 35 -9.35 3.33 10.02
C THR A 35 -10.57 2.70 9.38
N TYR A 36 -11.76 3.14 9.74
CA TYR A 36 -13.01 2.66 9.15
C TYR A 36 -13.62 3.77 8.30
N THR A 37 -14.11 3.44 7.11
CA THR A 37 -14.68 4.42 6.16
C THR A 37 -16.09 4.02 5.78
N CYS A 38 -16.98 5.00 5.63
CA CYS A 38 -18.35 4.74 5.17
C CYS A 38 -18.37 4.48 3.65
N PRO A 39 -18.98 3.38 3.17
CA PRO A 39 -19.03 3.05 1.74
C PRO A 39 -19.86 4.05 0.91
N MET A 40 -20.78 4.77 1.54
CA MET A 40 -21.60 5.81 0.88
C MET A 40 -21.01 7.22 1.00
N HIS A 41 -20.18 7.45 2.03
CA HIS A 41 -19.58 8.74 2.30
C HIS A 41 -18.08 8.57 2.54
N PRO A 42 -17.25 8.59 1.47
CA PRO A 42 -15.80 8.35 1.58
C PRO A 42 -15.05 9.33 2.47
N ASN A 43 -15.63 10.51 2.72
CA ASN A 43 -15.08 11.53 3.62
C ASN A 43 -15.37 11.24 5.11
N GLU A 44 -16.27 10.30 5.41
CA GLU A 44 -16.57 9.88 6.78
C GLU A 44 -15.61 8.76 7.18
N VAL A 45 -14.63 9.12 7.98
CA VAL A 45 -13.63 8.21 8.55
C VAL A 45 -13.77 8.16 10.06
N SER A 46 -13.66 6.97 10.62
CA SER A 46 -13.73 6.70 12.06
C SER A 46 -12.50 5.88 12.46
N SER A 47 -12.00 6.09 13.68
CA SER A 47 -10.96 5.21 14.24
C SER A 47 -11.55 3.92 14.82
N ASP A 48 -12.87 3.90 15.03
CA ASP A 48 -13.59 2.82 15.70
C ASP A 48 -14.60 2.14 14.76
N PRO A 49 -14.83 0.82 14.95
CA PRO A 49 -15.90 0.12 14.26
C PRO A 49 -17.27 0.63 14.73
N GLY A 50 -18.26 0.65 13.84
CA GLY A 50 -19.60 1.08 14.20
C GLY A 50 -20.44 1.47 13.00
N LYS A 51 -21.47 2.28 13.23
CA LYS A 51 -22.35 2.80 12.18
C LYS A 51 -21.97 4.23 11.80
N CYS A 52 -22.08 4.56 10.52
CA CYS A 52 -21.92 5.91 10.02
C CYS A 52 -23.00 6.83 10.59
N THR A 53 -22.59 7.97 11.14
CA THR A 53 -23.48 8.98 11.73
C THR A 53 -24.36 9.68 10.69
N LYS A 54 -23.99 9.63 9.40
CA LYS A 54 -24.75 10.25 8.31
C LYS A 54 -25.82 9.35 7.70
N CYS A 55 -25.57 8.05 7.58
CA CYS A 55 -26.48 7.13 6.89
C CYS A 55 -26.83 5.85 7.66
N GLY A 56 -26.23 5.61 8.83
CA GLY A 56 -26.50 4.44 9.67
C GLY A 56 -25.92 3.11 9.14
N MET A 57 -25.25 3.12 7.99
CA MET A 57 -24.56 1.92 7.46
C MET A 57 -23.34 1.56 8.30
N GLU A 58 -22.96 0.28 8.28
CA GLU A 58 -21.78 -0.21 8.97
C GLU A 58 -20.49 0.30 8.31
N MET A 59 -19.56 0.79 9.12
CA MET A 59 -18.28 1.31 8.66
C MET A 59 -17.36 0.16 8.25
N VAL A 60 -16.69 0.29 7.11
CA VAL A 60 -15.82 -0.76 6.55
C VAL A 60 -14.38 -0.50 6.97
N LYS A 61 -13.70 -1.55 7.47
CA LYS A 61 -12.31 -1.47 7.95
C LYS A 61 -11.32 -1.29 6.78
N THR A 62 -10.67 -0.15 6.76
CA THR A 62 -9.53 0.17 5.89
C THR A 62 -8.23 -0.01 6.66
N THR A 63 -7.61 -1.18 6.51
CA THR A 63 -6.21 -1.36 6.95
C THR A 63 -5.28 -0.92 5.83
N GLU A 64 -4.54 0.17 6.03
CA GLU A 64 -3.45 0.53 5.12
C GLU A 64 -2.35 -0.53 5.21
N LYS A 65 -2.42 -1.55 4.35
CA LYS A 65 -1.24 -2.32 4.01
C LYS A 65 -0.35 -1.39 3.19
N LYS A 66 0.68 -0.80 3.81
CA LYS A 66 1.75 -0.11 3.08
C LYS A 66 2.43 -1.13 2.17
N TYR A 67 1.90 -1.31 0.97
CA TYR A 67 2.64 -1.93 -0.11
C TYR A 67 3.72 -0.94 -0.51
N LYS A 68 4.93 -1.14 0.01
CA LYS A 68 6.12 -0.54 -0.60
C LYS A 68 6.25 -1.21 -1.96
N HIS A 69 5.64 -0.63 -2.99
CA HIS A 69 5.97 -0.99 -4.36
C HIS A 69 7.42 -0.55 -4.57
N ALA A 70 8.36 -1.44 -4.29
CA ALA A 70 9.68 -1.38 -4.86
C ALA A 70 9.49 -1.57 -6.37
N VAL A 71 9.46 -0.46 -7.12
CA VAL A 71 9.57 -0.52 -8.57
C VAL A 71 11.03 -0.86 -8.87
N LYS A 72 11.35 -2.15 -8.81
CA LYS A 72 12.59 -2.71 -9.35
C LYS A 72 12.18 -3.43 -10.62
N GLY A 73 12.57 -2.87 -11.76
CA GLY A 73 12.10 -3.28 -13.07
C GLY A 73 12.42 -4.73 -13.45
N SER A 74 12.00 -5.07 -14.68
CA SER A 74 12.15 -6.34 -15.42
C SER A 74 11.04 -7.36 -15.10
N GLN A 75 10.16 -7.79 -16.00
CA GLN A 75 9.89 -7.51 -17.42
C GLN A 75 8.38 -7.63 -17.57
N ALA A 76 7.70 -6.54 -17.91
CA ALA A 76 6.30 -6.64 -18.33
C ALA A 76 6.32 -7.26 -19.73
N GLY A 77 5.93 -8.53 -19.84
CA GLY A 77 5.30 -8.98 -21.06
C GLY A 77 4.06 -8.11 -21.24
N VAL A 78 4.18 -7.07 -22.06
CA VAL A 78 3.03 -6.25 -22.45
C VAL A 78 2.19 -7.13 -23.35
N GLU A 79 1.18 -7.78 -22.80
CA GLU A 79 0.08 -8.30 -23.59
C GLU A 79 -0.63 -7.08 -24.17
N ILE A 80 -0.41 -6.83 -25.45
CA ILE A 80 -1.05 -5.74 -26.17
C ILE A 80 -2.51 -6.14 -26.35
N VAL A 81 -3.35 -5.84 -25.36
CA VAL A 81 -4.79 -6.06 -25.44
C VAL A 81 -5.35 -5.08 -26.46
N THR A 82 -5.51 -5.52 -27.70
CA THR A 82 -6.14 -4.74 -28.77
C THR A 82 -7.62 -4.56 -28.43
N LYS A 83 -8.00 -3.37 -27.99
CA LYS A 83 -9.37 -3.06 -27.57
C LYS A 83 -10.11 -2.34 -28.69
N TYR A 84 -11.27 -2.87 -29.08
CA TYR A 84 -12.11 -2.27 -30.11
C TYR A 84 -13.18 -1.40 -29.44
N VAL A 85 -13.46 -0.22 -30.02
CA VAL A 85 -14.43 0.75 -29.50
C VAL A 85 -15.43 1.15 -30.58
N CYS A 86 -16.71 1.18 -30.23
CA CYS A 86 -17.78 1.70 -31.09
C CYS A 86 -17.85 3.23 -31.01
N LYS A 87 -17.84 3.92 -32.16
CA LYS A 87 -17.89 5.39 -32.22
C LYS A 87 -19.19 6.01 -31.71
N MET A 88 -20.31 5.28 -31.81
CA MET A 88 -21.63 5.84 -31.47
C MET A 88 -21.88 5.83 -29.96
N ASP A 89 -21.47 4.76 -29.27
CA ASP A 89 -21.81 4.53 -27.86
C ASP A 89 -20.61 4.17 -26.98
N SER A 90 -19.40 4.26 -27.52
CA SER A 90 -18.14 3.93 -26.83
C SER A 90 -18.11 2.53 -26.22
N THR A 91 -18.98 1.61 -26.66
CA THR A 91 -18.92 0.22 -26.22
C THR A 91 -17.61 -0.42 -26.64
N THR A 92 -17.08 -1.28 -25.77
CA THR A 92 -15.76 -1.87 -25.96
C THR A 92 -15.84 -3.38 -26.13
N SER A 93 -15.03 -3.94 -27.02
CA SER A 93 -14.95 -5.37 -27.31
C SER A 93 -13.50 -5.80 -27.44
N ASP A 94 -13.20 -7.03 -27.00
CA ASP A 94 -11.89 -7.66 -27.17
C ASP A 94 -11.76 -8.36 -28.55
N LYS A 95 -12.89 -8.47 -29.28
CA LYS A 95 -12.95 -9.10 -30.60
C LYS A 95 -13.21 -8.06 -31.70
N PRO A 96 -12.54 -8.18 -32.86
CA PRO A 96 -12.89 -7.41 -34.04
C PRO A 96 -14.28 -7.81 -34.54
N GLY A 97 -15.00 -6.86 -35.12
CA GLY A 97 -16.27 -7.15 -35.78
C GLY A 97 -17.23 -5.98 -35.79
N LYS A 98 -18.49 -6.30 -36.10
CA LYS A 98 -19.61 -5.37 -36.06
C LYS A 98 -20.08 -5.21 -34.61
N CYS A 99 -20.35 -3.97 -34.21
CA CYS A 99 -20.94 -3.68 -32.92
C CYS A 99 -22.30 -4.39 -32.81
N PRO A 100 -22.55 -5.17 -31.74
CA PRO A 100 -23.79 -5.91 -31.58
C PRO A 100 -25.03 -5.02 -31.39
N LYS A 101 -24.84 -3.73 -31.10
CA LYS A 101 -25.93 -2.77 -30.89
C LYS A 101 -26.30 -1.99 -32.15
N CYS A 102 -25.32 -1.60 -32.96
CA CYS A 102 -25.55 -0.71 -34.11
C CYS A 102 -25.12 -1.30 -35.46
N GLY A 103 -24.50 -2.49 -35.48
CA GLY A 103 -24.07 -3.17 -36.71
C GLY A 103 -22.88 -2.53 -37.43
N MET A 104 -22.38 -1.38 -36.96
CA MET A 104 -21.22 -0.69 -37.52
C MET A 104 -19.92 -1.35 -37.09
N GLU A 105 -18.89 -1.23 -37.92
CA GLU A 105 -17.57 -1.80 -37.65
C GLU A 105 -16.87 -1.10 -36.48
N MET A 106 -16.34 -1.88 -35.55
CA MET A 106 -15.66 -1.34 -34.37
C MET A 106 -14.24 -0.87 -34.73
N ILE A 107 -13.78 0.19 -34.07
CA ILE A 107 -12.47 0.78 -34.34
C ILE A 107 -11.45 0.29 -33.32
N LYS A 108 -10.31 -0.20 -33.82
CA LYS A 108 -9.20 -0.63 -32.99
C LYS A 108 -8.58 0.58 -32.28
N LYS A 109 -8.56 0.56 -30.95
CA LYS A 109 -7.70 1.41 -30.13
C LYS A 109 -6.49 0.59 -29.72
N GLU A 110 -5.33 0.96 -30.24
CA GLU A 110 -4.05 0.44 -29.77
C GLU A 110 -3.73 1.16 -28.46
N GLY A 111 -3.47 0.40 -27.39
CA GLY A 111 -3.13 0.98 -26.09
C GLY A 111 -1.84 1.79 -26.20
N ASP A 112 -1.93 3.08 -25.88
CA ASP A 112 -0.79 3.99 -25.84
C ASP A 112 0.35 3.39 -25.00
N LYS A 113 1.46 3.07 -25.64
CA LYS A 113 2.74 2.87 -24.96
C LYS A 113 3.11 4.21 -24.31
N LYS A 114 3.02 4.29 -22.98
CA LYS A 114 3.75 5.28 -22.20
C LYS A 114 4.51 4.60 -21.08
#